data_AF-A0A7J2YY17-F1
#
_entry.id   AF-A0A7J2YY17-F1
#
_cell.length_a   1.000
_cell.length_b   1.000
_cell.length_c   1.000
_cell.angle_alpha   90.00
_cell.angle_beta   90.00
_cell.angle_gamma   90.00
#
_symmetry.space_group_name_H-M   'P 1'
#
loop_
_entity.id
_entity.type
_entity.pdbx_description
1 polymer ?
#
loop_
_entity_poly.entity_id
_entity_poly.type
_entity_poly.pdbx_seq_one_letter_code
_entity_poly.pdbx_strand_id
1 'polypeptide(L)' 'VGAAKILREQGAKHVFCGCVHGLLIGDAEKRILDAGVEEIVGTDSVPGAISKVSLAPLISQALKGAL' A
#
# COMPACT_ATOMS: atom_id res chain seq x y z
N VAL A 1 -8.98 -6.92 -3.75
CA VAL A 1 -8.99 -7.26 -5.19
C VAL A 1 -10.27 -6.85 -5.92
N GLY A 2 -11.46 -6.95 -5.32
CA GLY A 2 -12.71 -6.57 -6.00
C GLY A 2 -12.74 -5.12 -6.49
N ALA A 3 -12.33 -4.16 -5.65
CA ALA A 3 -12.31 -2.74 -6.01
C ALA A 3 -11.41 -2.43 -7.22
N ALA A 4 -10.19 -2.98 -7.25
CA ALA A 4 -9.26 -2.75 -8.37
C ALA A 4 -9.81 -3.29 -9.71
N LYS A 5 -10.46 -4.46 -9.69
CA LYS A 5 -11.13 -5.02 -10.87
C LYS A 5 -12.25 -4.11 -11.38
N ILE A 6 -13.13 -3.64 -10.48
CA ILE A 6 -14.21 -2.72 -10.82
C ILE A 6 -13.64 -1.43 -11.43
N LEU A 7 -12.58 -0.85 -10.84
CA LEU A 7 -11.94 0.35 -11.40
C LEU A 7 -11.45 0.13 -12.83
N ARG A 8 -10.83 -1.03 -13.12
CA ARG A 8 -10.40 -1.38 -14.48
C ARG A 8 -11.56 -1.57 -15.44
N GLU A 9 -12.62 -2.28 -15.01
CA GLU A 9 -13.84 -2.47 -15.80
C GLU A 9 -14.53 -1.14 -16.13
N GLN A 10 -14.44 -0.15 -15.24
CA GLN A 10 -14.93 1.21 -15.44
C GLN A 10 -13.98 2.11 -16.26
N GLY A 11 -12.91 1.55 -16.84
CA GLY A 11 -12.02 2.26 -17.74
C GLY A 11 -10.89 3.05 -17.07
N ALA A 12 -10.56 2.77 -15.80
CA ALA A 12 -9.41 3.39 -15.15
C ALA A 12 -8.11 3.04 -15.89
N LYS A 13 -7.44 4.07 -16.42
CA LYS A 13 -6.18 3.92 -17.17
C LYS A 13 -5.05 3.43 -16.27
N HIS A 14 -5.01 3.90 -15.03
CA HIS A 14 -4.04 3.47 -14.02
C HIS A 14 -4.69 3.20 -12.67
N VAL A 15 -4.21 2.18 -11.97
CA VAL A 15 -4.69 1.84 -10.62
C VAL A 15 -3.48 1.53 -9.73
N PHE A 16 -3.36 2.28 -8.63
CA PHE A 16 -2.32 2.12 -7.61
C PHE A 16 -2.97 1.82 -6.26
N CYS A 17 -2.27 1.08 -5.38
CA CYS A 17 -2.74 0.77 -4.05
C CYS A 17 -1.82 1.37 -2.99
N GLY A 18 -2.37 2.17 -2.09
CA GLY A 18 -1.69 2.69 -0.91
C GLY A 18 -2.15 1.99 0.36
N CYS A 19 -1.24 1.61 1.26
CA CYS A 19 -1.60 1.08 2.58
C CYS A 19 -0.61 1.47 3.68
N VAL A 20 -1.08 1.60 4.93
CA VAL A 20 -0.17 1.82 6.06
C VAL A 20 0.48 0.49 6.46
N HIS A 21 -0.34 -0.52 6.77
CA HIS A 21 0.11 -1.82 7.28
C HIS A 21 0.06 -2.90 6.20
N GLY A 22 1.13 -3.01 5.41
CA GLY A 22 1.24 -4.01 4.35
C GLY A 22 1.57 -5.41 4.87
N LEU A 23 0.63 -6.07 5.57
CA LEU A 23 0.84 -7.44 6.07
C LEU A 23 1.05 -8.46 4.95
N LEU A 24 0.33 -8.29 3.83
CA LEU A 24 0.45 -9.08 2.59
C LEU A 24 0.59 -10.61 2.79
N ILE A 25 -0.19 -11.18 3.71
CA ILE A 25 -0.08 -12.59 4.11
C ILE A 25 -0.40 -13.52 2.94
N GLY A 26 0.41 -14.56 2.76
CA GLY A 26 0.22 -15.58 1.72
C GLY A 26 0.43 -14.99 0.33
N ASP A 27 -0.57 -15.13 -0.54
CA ASP A 27 -0.53 -14.68 -1.93
C ASP A 27 -1.21 -13.30 -2.14
N ALA A 28 -1.45 -12.55 -1.06
CA ALA A 28 -2.21 -11.30 -1.10
C ALA A 28 -1.61 -10.26 -2.06
N GLU A 29 -0.29 -10.08 -2.07
CA GLU A 29 0.41 -9.17 -2.99
C GLU A 29 0.13 -9.53 -4.45
N LYS A 30 0.38 -10.80 -4.81
CA LYS A 30 0.12 -11.33 -6.14
C LYS A 30 -1.34 -11.12 -6.56
N ARG A 31 -2.29 -11.42 -5.68
CA ARG A 31 -3.72 -11.24 -5.95
C ARG A 31 -4.10 -9.79 -6.22
N ILE A 32 -3.46 -8.83 -5.55
CA ILE A 32 -3.68 -7.40 -5.76
C ILE A 32 -3.12 -6.96 -7.12
N LEU A 33 -1.91 -7.38 -7.46
CA LEU A 33 -1.29 -7.09 -8.75
C LEU A 33 -2.10 -7.71 -9.91
N ASP A 34 -2.48 -8.99 -9.78
CA ASP A 34 -3.32 -9.71 -10.75
C ASP A 34 -4.71 -9.09 -10.93
N ALA A 35 -5.17 -8.27 -9.96
CA ALA A 35 -6.43 -7.53 -10.05
C ALA A 35 -6.33 -6.23 -10.88
N GLY A 36 -5.16 -5.93 -11.43
CA GLY A 36 -4.92 -4.77 -12.28
C GLY A 36 -4.33 -3.56 -11.55
N VAL A 37 -3.79 -3.75 -10.35
CA VAL A 37 -2.99 -2.74 -9.65
C VAL A 37 -1.57 -2.75 -10.22
N GLU A 38 -1.06 -1.58 -10.59
CA GLU A 38 0.29 -1.42 -11.15
C GLU A 38 1.37 -1.48 -10.07
N GLU A 39 1.10 -0.90 -8.90
CA GLU A 39 2.03 -0.90 -7.79
C GLU A 39 1.30 -0.80 -6.45
N ILE A 40 1.85 -1.49 -5.46
CA ILE A 40 1.47 -1.36 -4.05
C ILE A 40 2.54 -0.54 -3.35
N VAL A 41 2.12 0.59 -2.80
CA VAL A 41 2.96 1.47 -1.99
C VAL A 41 2.47 1.37 -0.56
N GLY A 42 3.36 1.03 0.36
CA GLY A 42 3.03 1.12 1.77
C GLY A 42 4.14 1.68 2.62
N THR A 43 3.83 1.74 3.91
CA THR A 43 4.76 2.27 4.90
C THR A 43 5.65 1.18 5.50
N ASP A 44 6.75 1.59 6.11
CA ASP A 44 7.63 0.71 6.90
C ASP A 44 7.08 0.34 8.29
N SER A 45 5.78 0.56 8.55
CA SER A 45 5.12 0.10 9.80
C SER A 45 5.17 -1.42 9.98
N VAL A 46 5.22 -2.15 8.85
CA VAL A 46 5.51 -3.59 8.77
C VAL A 46 6.61 -3.73 7.72
N PRO A 47 7.79 -4.28 8.05
CA PRO A 47 8.88 -4.42 7.10
C PRO A 47 8.47 -5.30 5.90
N GLY A 48 8.79 -4.86 4.68
CA GLY A 48 8.53 -5.65 3.48
C GLY A 48 8.90 -4.92 2.18
N ALA A 49 8.78 -5.63 1.05
CA ALA A 49 9.19 -5.11 -0.27
C ALA A 49 8.43 -3.84 -0.71
N ILE A 50 7.22 -3.64 -0.20
CA ILE A 50 6.36 -2.48 -0.52
C ILE A 50 6.58 -1.27 0.40
N SER A 51 7.46 -1.37 1.41
CA SER A 51 7.77 -0.32 2.40
C SER A 51 8.54 0.86 1.78
N LYS A 52 7.88 1.65 0.96
CA LYS A 52 8.49 2.79 0.23
C LYS A 52 8.40 4.10 0.99
N VAL A 53 7.49 4.20 1.96
CA VAL A 53 7.24 5.42 2.74
C VAL A 53 7.65 5.17 4.19
N SER A 54 8.59 5.94 4.72
CA SER A 54 9.00 5.79 6.12
C SER A 54 8.08 6.54 7.09
N LEU A 55 7.62 5.86 8.14
CA LEU A 55 6.93 6.46 9.28
C LEU A 55 7.90 7.01 10.33
N ALA A 56 9.19 6.65 10.28
CA ALA A 56 10.19 7.06 11.27
C ALA A 56 10.15 8.58 11.60
N PRO A 57 10.13 9.51 10.62
CA PRO A 57 10.06 10.94 10.95
C PRO A 57 8.76 11.33 11.64
N LEU A 58 7.63 10.78 11.21
CA LEU A 58 6.30 11.07 11.79
C LEU A 58 6.20 10.56 13.23
N ILE A 59 6.66 9.34 13.48
CA ILE A 59 6.71 8.75 14.83
C ILE A 59 7.66 9.55 15.73
N SER A 60 8.81 9.98 15.21
CA SER A 60 9.75 10.83 15.96
C SER A 60 9.12 12.14 16.38
N GLN A 61 8.37 12.80 15.50
CA GLN A 61 7.66 14.04 15.81
C GLN A 61 6.58 13.82 16.88
N ALA A 62 5.81 12.73 16.78
CA ALA A 62 4.78 12.37 17.74
C ALA A 62 5.35 12.20 19.15
N LEU A 63 6.45 11.44 19.26
CA LEU A 63 7.11 11.17 20.53
C LEU A 63 7.77 12.42 21.13
N LYS A 64 8.14 13.40 20.29
CA LYS A 64 8.66 14.70 20.73
C LYS A 64 7.56 15.71 21.11
N GLY A 65 6.28 15.37 20.91
CA GLY A 65 5.16 16.30 21.11
C GLY A 65 5.15 17.46 20.11
N ALA A 66 5.75 17.28 18.94
CA ALA A 66 5.93 18.29 17.90
C ALA A 66 5.00 18.07 16.69
N LEU A 67 3.87 17.40 16.91
CA LEU A 67 2.86 17.07 15.91
C LEU A 67 1.69 18.05 15.98
#